data_AF-A0A7V8WZ29-F1
#
_entry.id   AF-A0A7V8WZ29-F1
#
_cell.length_a   1.000
_cell.length_b   1.000
_cell.length_c   1.000
_cell.angle_alpha   90.00
_cell.angle_beta   90.00
_cell.angle_gamma   90.00
#
_symmetry.space_group_name_H-M   'P 1'
#
loop_
_entity.id
_entity.type
_entity.pdbx_description
1 polymer ?
#
loop_
_entity_poly.entity_id
_entity_poly.type
_entity_poly.pdbx_seq_one_letter_code
_entity_poly.pdbx_strand_id
1 'polypeptide(L)'
;GDAVSAATLLGPESREYIESLGADVEGMLLEAQEGIGTWPDATDRSSEELFIGEFDFGQLYLVLLRGTVEVEGEVEERTEAFPVVDDGSGYLVEWMGFDPELGGRAEFASPGEADGLADVPSDGLIEVFFPLDGIVTFVLDGEIVRTIGTQPVGANGEPYAKYEPTDGFEIGEHDLVVLFASDRAVFASSVELTVVEP
;
A
#
# COMPACT_ATOMS: atom_id res chain seq x y z
N GLY A 1 1.14 5.45 -20.45
CA GLY A 1 1.96 6.41 -19.67
C GLY A 1 3.37 6.52 -20.25
N ASP A 2 4.19 7.46 -19.78
CA ASP A 2 5.62 7.55 -20.14
C ASP A 2 6.46 6.73 -19.15
N ALA A 3 6.79 5.49 -19.52
CA ALA A 3 7.56 4.57 -18.69
C ALA A 3 8.99 5.07 -18.43
N VAL A 4 9.58 5.81 -19.38
CA VAL A 4 10.94 6.34 -19.23
C VAL A 4 10.96 7.41 -18.14
N SER A 5 10.00 8.33 -18.15
CA SER A 5 9.88 9.34 -17.09
C SER A 5 9.56 8.70 -15.75
N ALA A 6 8.64 7.74 -15.69
CA ALA A 6 8.33 7.00 -14.45
C ALA A 6 9.56 6.27 -13.90
N ALA A 7 10.37 5.66 -14.77
CA ALA A 7 11.61 5.01 -14.40
C ALA A 7 12.66 5.96 -13.84
N THR A 8 12.53 7.28 -13.97
CA THR A 8 13.43 8.25 -13.30
C THR A 8 13.00 8.59 -11.87
N LEU A 9 11.72 8.38 -11.55
CA LEU A 9 11.14 8.65 -10.24
C LEU A 9 11.12 7.40 -9.35
N LEU A 10 11.41 6.22 -9.89
CA LEU A 10 11.43 4.99 -9.11
C LEU A 10 12.55 5.00 -8.06
N GLY A 11 12.18 4.72 -6.81
CA GLY A 11 13.11 4.64 -5.68
C GLY A 11 14.04 3.41 -5.74
N PRO A 12 15.14 3.43 -4.95
CA PRO A 12 16.13 2.38 -4.95
C PRO A 12 15.58 1.01 -4.55
N GLU A 13 14.67 0.92 -3.58
CA GLU A 13 14.19 -0.38 -3.09
C GLU A 13 13.34 -1.08 -4.17
N SER A 14 12.46 -0.33 -4.83
CA SER A 14 11.65 -0.85 -5.93
C SER A 14 12.50 -1.28 -7.12
N ARG A 15 13.61 -0.58 -7.41
CA ARG A 15 14.55 -0.99 -8.46
C ARG A 15 15.24 -2.29 -8.09
N GLU A 16 15.80 -2.37 -6.89
CA GLU A 16 16.50 -3.56 -6.41
C GLU A 16 15.57 -4.77 -6.45
N TYR A 17 14.33 -4.61 -5.99
CA TYR A 17 13.32 -5.66 -6.06
C TYR A 17 13.04 -6.11 -7.51
N ILE A 18 12.80 -5.19 -8.44
CA ILE A 18 12.53 -5.52 -9.85
C ILE A 18 13.74 -6.25 -10.47
N GLU A 19 14.95 -5.75 -10.23
CA GLU A 19 16.18 -6.35 -10.75
C GLU A 19 16.41 -7.77 -10.19
N SER A 20 16.04 -8.01 -8.92
CA SER A 20 16.14 -9.33 -8.29
C SER A 20 15.25 -10.38 -8.96
N LEU A 21 14.12 -9.97 -9.54
CA LEU A 21 13.22 -10.83 -10.30
C LEU A 21 13.80 -11.18 -11.69
N GLY A 22 14.94 -10.60 -12.05
CA GLY A 22 15.53 -10.70 -13.39
C GLY A 22 14.76 -9.91 -14.45
N ALA A 23 13.89 -9.00 -14.03
CA ALA A 23 13.11 -8.13 -14.90
C ALA A 23 13.87 -6.82 -15.19
N ASP A 24 13.53 -6.19 -16.30
CA ASP A 24 13.98 -4.83 -16.58
C ASP A 24 12.95 -3.82 -16.08
N VAL A 25 13.42 -2.69 -15.52
CA VAL A 25 12.54 -1.67 -14.92
C VAL A 25 11.56 -1.05 -15.92
N GLU A 26 12.01 -0.79 -17.16
CA GLU A 26 11.14 -0.20 -18.17
C GLU A 26 10.05 -1.18 -18.60
N GLY A 27 10.42 -2.45 -18.83
CA GLY A 27 9.49 -3.54 -19.12
C GLY A 27 8.46 -3.74 -18.02
N MET A 28 8.88 -3.79 -16.75
CA MET A 28 7.96 -3.92 -15.61
C MET A 28 6.99 -2.73 -15.53
N LEU A 29 7.49 -1.50 -15.73
CA LEU A 29 6.64 -0.30 -15.74
C LEU A 29 5.70 -0.25 -16.93
N LEU A 30 6.10 -0.80 -18.09
CA LEU A 30 5.25 -0.94 -19.28
C LEU A 30 4.10 -1.92 -19.02
N GLU A 31 4.38 -3.07 -18.41
CA GLU A 31 3.37 -4.05 -17.99
C GLU A 31 2.42 -3.44 -16.95
N ALA A 32 2.96 -2.69 -15.98
CA ALA A 32 2.17 -2.03 -14.96
C ALA A 32 1.23 -0.94 -15.53
N GLN A 33 1.46 -0.44 -16.76
CA GLN A 33 0.62 0.62 -17.34
C GLN A 33 -0.85 0.22 -17.46
N GLU A 34 -1.15 -1.06 -17.62
CA GLU A 34 -2.53 -1.54 -17.69
C GLU A 34 -3.29 -1.29 -16.37
N GLY A 35 -2.57 -1.20 -15.25
CA GLY A 35 -3.12 -0.77 -13.95
C GLY A 35 -2.82 0.69 -13.63
N ILE A 36 -1.58 1.00 -13.26
CA ILE A 36 -1.18 2.33 -12.77
C ILE A 36 -1.11 3.39 -13.88
N GLY A 37 -1.07 2.99 -15.14
CA GLY A 37 -0.98 3.89 -16.28
C GLY A 37 -2.30 4.51 -16.70
N THR A 38 -3.41 4.14 -16.04
CA THR A 38 -4.79 4.61 -16.31
C THR A 38 -5.08 5.97 -15.67
N TRP A 39 -4.37 6.34 -14.61
CA TRP A 39 -4.56 7.57 -13.85
C TRP A 39 -4.48 8.89 -14.65
N PRO A 40 -3.70 9.04 -15.74
CA PRO A 40 -3.77 10.23 -16.58
C PRO A 40 -5.14 10.52 -17.19
N ASP A 41 -5.97 9.50 -17.41
CA ASP A 41 -7.27 9.58 -18.08
C ASP A 41 -8.45 9.53 -17.10
N ALA A 42 -8.19 9.44 -15.79
CA ALA A 42 -9.22 9.44 -14.75
C ALA A 42 -10.07 10.72 -14.77
N THR A 43 -11.41 10.58 -14.69
CA THR A 43 -12.33 11.70 -14.97
C THR A 43 -12.44 12.72 -13.83
N ASP A 44 -12.23 12.29 -12.60
CA ASP A 44 -12.37 13.06 -11.36
C ASP A 44 -11.15 12.85 -10.44
N ARG A 45 -9.98 12.63 -11.04
CA ARG A 45 -8.74 12.36 -10.33
C ARG A 45 -8.46 13.39 -9.25
N SER A 46 -8.28 12.92 -8.02
CA SER A 46 -7.73 13.67 -6.91
C SER A 46 -6.46 13.00 -6.37
N SER A 47 -5.62 13.80 -5.72
CA SER A 47 -4.42 13.33 -5.04
C SER A 47 -4.37 13.92 -3.64
N GLU A 48 -4.11 13.07 -2.66
CA GLU A 48 -3.90 13.46 -1.27
C GLU A 48 -2.54 12.97 -0.81
N GLU A 49 -1.81 13.82 -0.10
CA GLU A 49 -0.49 13.51 0.43
C GLU A 49 -0.56 13.45 1.95
N LEU A 50 -0.18 12.32 2.52
CA LEU A 50 -0.18 12.08 3.95
C LEU A 50 1.26 11.94 4.42
N PHE A 51 1.71 12.86 5.28
CA PHE A 51 3.04 12.76 5.90
C PHE A 51 3.04 11.65 6.94
N ILE A 52 3.95 10.69 6.77
CA ILE A 52 4.05 9.49 7.62
C ILE A 52 5.10 9.69 8.70
N GLY A 53 6.27 10.20 8.33
CA GLY A 53 7.35 10.46 9.28
C GLY A 53 8.71 10.68 8.63
N GLU A 54 9.70 10.92 9.48
CA GLU A 54 11.11 11.02 9.08
C GLU A 54 11.82 9.71 9.42
N PHE A 55 12.55 9.18 8.44
CA PHE A 55 13.34 7.95 8.51
C PHE A 55 14.78 8.25 8.10
N ASP A 56 15.69 7.29 8.30
CA ASP A 56 17.10 7.45 7.93
C ASP A 56 17.30 7.67 6.42
N PHE A 57 16.35 7.21 5.59
CA PHE A 57 16.35 7.40 4.15
C PHE A 57 15.66 8.70 3.67
N GLY A 58 15.04 9.47 4.56
CA GLY A 58 14.35 10.71 4.22
C GLY A 58 12.97 10.86 4.84
N GLN A 59 12.18 11.79 4.31
CA GLN A 59 10.79 11.99 4.71
C GLN A 59 9.90 11.05 3.91
N LEU A 60 9.07 10.26 4.59
CA LEU A 60 8.13 9.35 3.97
C LEU A 60 6.73 9.97 3.93
N TYR A 61 6.15 9.93 2.75
CA TYR A 61 4.79 10.32 2.45
C TYR A 61 4.03 9.14 1.85
N LEU A 62 2.72 9.12 2.05
CA LEU A 62 1.80 8.26 1.32
C LEU A 62 0.97 9.14 0.41
N VAL A 63 1.10 8.96 -0.90
CA VAL A 63 0.28 9.65 -1.89
C VAL A 63 -0.88 8.74 -2.27
N LEU A 64 -2.09 9.18 -1.98
CA LEU A 64 -3.33 8.52 -2.38
C LEU A 64 -3.81 9.15 -3.67
N LEU A 65 -4.01 8.34 -4.71
CA LEU A 65 -4.73 8.73 -5.92
C LEU A 65 -6.13 8.14 -5.87
N ARG A 66 -7.13 8.97 -6.14
CA ARG A 66 -8.54 8.56 -6.17
C ARG A 66 -9.22 9.06 -7.42
N GLY A 67 -10.16 8.27 -7.91
CA GLY A 67 -11.06 8.66 -8.98
C GLY A 67 -11.56 7.48 -9.77
N THR A 68 -12.27 7.80 -10.83
CA THR A 68 -12.90 6.87 -11.76
C THR A 68 -11.95 6.63 -12.93
N VAL A 69 -11.50 5.39 -13.11
CA VAL A 69 -10.63 4.94 -14.20
C VAL A 69 -11.32 3.90 -15.07
N GLU A 70 -10.86 3.77 -16.32
CA GLU A 70 -11.23 2.65 -17.19
C GLU A 70 -10.07 1.65 -17.20
N VAL A 71 -10.32 0.43 -16.71
CA VAL A 71 -9.35 -0.66 -16.65
C VAL A 71 -9.93 -1.82 -17.45
N GLU A 72 -9.21 -2.24 -18.49
CA GLU A 72 -9.66 -3.33 -19.38
C GLU A 72 -11.10 -3.16 -19.97
N GLY A 73 -11.59 -1.93 -20.06
CA GLY A 73 -12.93 -1.59 -20.57
C GLY A 73 -14.03 -1.54 -19.51
N GLU A 74 -13.69 -1.74 -18.23
CA GLU A 74 -14.59 -1.57 -17.09
C GLU A 74 -14.30 -0.23 -16.40
N VAL A 75 -15.37 0.47 -16.02
CA VAL A 75 -15.28 1.76 -15.32
C VAL A 75 -15.41 1.49 -13.84
N GLU A 76 -14.38 1.84 -13.08
CA GLU A 76 -14.25 1.53 -11.66
C GLU A 76 -13.86 2.79 -10.89
N GLU A 77 -14.44 2.97 -9.70
CA GLU A 77 -13.92 3.91 -8.69
C GLU A 77 -12.76 3.21 -7.98
N ARG A 78 -11.60 3.85 -7.93
CA ARG A 78 -10.40 3.25 -7.34
C ARG A 78 -9.66 4.20 -6.42
N THR A 79 -9.02 3.60 -5.43
CA THR A 79 -7.97 4.22 -4.60
C THR A 79 -6.67 3.44 -4.79
N GLU A 80 -5.61 4.15 -5.19
CA GLU A 80 -4.27 3.59 -5.32
C GLU A 80 -3.31 4.38 -4.42
N ALA A 81 -2.40 3.66 -3.76
CA ALA A 81 -1.52 4.22 -2.76
C ALA A 81 -0.05 4.08 -3.18
N PHE A 82 0.67 5.20 -3.19
CA PHE A 82 2.08 5.26 -3.57
C PHE A 82 2.91 5.75 -2.39
N PRO A 83 3.82 4.92 -1.85
CA PRO A 83 4.83 5.42 -0.93
C PRO A 83 5.79 6.34 -1.68
N VAL A 84 6.02 7.53 -1.14
CA VAL A 84 6.90 8.54 -1.73
C VAL A 84 7.92 8.98 -0.69
N VAL A 85 9.20 8.89 -1.05
CA VAL A 85 10.33 9.32 -0.23
C VAL A 85 10.87 10.65 -0.76
N ASP A 86 10.97 11.66 0.10
CA ASP A 86 11.78 12.86 -0.13
C ASP A 86 13.13 12.69 0.58
N ASP A 87 14.19 12.46 -0.20
CA ASP A 87 15.56 12.29 0.30
C ASP A 87 16.36 13.60 0.34
N GLY A 88 15.70 14.73 0.06
CA GLY A 88 16.31 16.07 -0.06
C GLY A 88 16.96 16.36 -1.42
N SER A 89 17.10 15.36 -2.29
CA SER A 89 17.52 15.51 -3.69
C SER A 89 16.33 15.48 -4.66
N GLY A 90 15.22 14.84 -4.25
CA GLY A 90 13.95 14.83 -4.96
C GLY A 90 12.97 13.82 -4.36
N TYR A 91 11.83 13.68 -5.02
CA TYR A 91 10.81 12.70 -4.66
C TYR A 91 11.05 11.40 -5.44
N LEU A 92 11.04 10.29 -4.71
CA LEU A 92 11.18 8.94 -5.22
C LEU A 92 9.93 8.13 -4.86
N VAL A 93 9.45 7.30 -5.78
CA VAL A 93 8.26 6.46 -5.57
C VAL A 93 8.71 5.04 -5.29
N GLU A 94 8.33 4.50 -4.13
CA GLU A 94 8.59 3.11 -3.73
C GLU A 94 7.36 2.23 -3.96
N TRP A 95 7.02 2.05 -5.25
CA TRP A 95 5.83 1.30 -5.67
C TRP A 95 5.89 -0.20 -5.30
N MET A 96 7.09 -0.79 -5.30
CA MET A 96 7.29 -2.21 -4.96
C MET A 96 8.59 -2.42 -4.15
N GLY A 97 8.87 -1.56 -3.18
CA GLY A 97 10.10 -1.59 -2.38
C GLY A 97 10.14 -2.74 -1.37
N PHE A 98 10.14 -3.98 -1.85
CA PHE A 98 10.27 -5.19 -1.04
C PHE A 98 11.70 -5.70 -1.00
N ASP A 99 12.11 -6.22 0.14
CA ASP A 99 13.38 -6.93 0.26
C ASP A 99 13.32 -8.27 -0.52
N PRO A 100 14.14 -8.45 -1.56
CA PRO A 100 14.08 -9.64 -2.41
C PRO A 100 14.61 -10.91 -1.72
N GLU A 101 15.41 -10.79 -0.67
CA GLU A 101 15.95 -11.95 0.06
C GLU A 101 14.90 -12.62 0.97
N LEU A 102 13.90 -11.85 1.40
CA LEU A 102 12.90 -12.31 2.35
C LEU A 102 11.72 -13.00 1.67
N GLY A 103 11.38 -12.57 0.44
CA GLY A 103 10.26 -13.09 -0.32
C GLY A 103 8.92 -12.80 0.36
N GLY A 104 8.05 -12.01 -0.27
CA GLY A 104 6.69 -11.83 0.25
C GLY A 104 6.12 -10.45 0.00
N ARG A 105 4.80 -10.43 -0.16
CA ARG A 105 3.96 -9.23 -0.07
C ARG A 105 3.34 -9.22 1.34
N ALA A 106 2.82 -8.08 1.81
CA ALA A 106 1.95 -8.11 3.00
C ALA A 106 0.85 -9.16 2.82
N GLU A 107 0.63 -9.99 3.83
CA GLU A 107 -0.51 -10.87 3.88
C GLU A 107 -1.55 -10.27 4.83
N PHE A 108 -2.74 -10.05 4.28
CA PHE A 108 -3.89 -9.60 5.04
C PHE A 108 -4.66 -10.82 5.55
N ALA A 109 -4.98 -10.83 6.84
CA ALA A 109 -5.91 -11.80 7.41
C ALA A 109 -7.17 -11.08 7.88
N SER A 110 -8.34 -11.55 7.42
CA SER A 110 -9.64 -11.18 8.00
C SER A 110 -10.02 -12.15 9.12
N PRO A 111 -10.73 -11.71 10.16
CA PRO A 111 -11.42 -12.60 11.08
C PRO A 111 -12.59 -13.31 10.37
N GLY A 112 -12.32 -14.43 9.67
CA GLY A 112 -13.33 -15.28 9.03
C GLY A 112 -12.76 -16.37 8.11
N GLU A 113 -13.60 -17.33 7.66
CA GLU A 113 -13.24 -18.36 6.65
C GLU A 113 -13.27 -17.81 5.20
N ALA A 114 -13.36 -16.50 5.00
CA ALA A 114 -13.31 -15.90 3.68
C ALA A 114 -11.85 -15.73 3.23
N ASP A 115 -11.54 -16.16 2.01
CA ASP A 115 -10.28 -15.83 1.35
C ASP A 115 -10.25 -14.31 1.10
N GLY A 116 -9.47 -13.56 1.90
CA GLY A 116 -9.28 -12.12 1.76
C GLY A 116 -10.03 -11.26 2.79
N LEU A 117 -9.82 -9.94 2.70
CA LEU A 117 -10.37 -8.92 3.61
C LEU A 117 -11.76 -8.40 3.21
N ALA A 118 -12.46 -9.07 2.30
CA ALA A 118 -13.66 -8.55 1.66
C ALA A 118 -14.78 -8.18 2.65
N ASP A 119 -15.02 -9.00 3.68
CA ASP A 119 -16.02 -8.72 4.72
C ASP A 119 -15.35 -8.65 6.11
N VAL A 120 -15.58 -7.54 6.82
CA VAL A 120 -15.09 -7.31 8.19
C VAL A 120 -16.29 -6.97 9.10
N PRO A 121 -16.51 -7.68 10.22
CA PRO A 121 -17.54 -7.29 11.18
C PRO A 121 -17.29 -5.88 11.73
N SER A 122 -18.36 -5.12 12.02
CA SER A 122 -18.23 -3.76 12.58
C SER A 122 -17.49 -3.70 13.92
N ASP A 123 -17.45 -4.78 14.71
CA ASP A 123 -16.65 -4.94 15.92
C ASP A 123 -15.38 -5.78 15.68
N GLY A 124 -15.01 -5.96 14.42
CA GLY A 124 -13.91 -6.80 13.96
C GLY A 124 -12.52 -6.19 14.19
N LEU A 125 -11.52 -6.97 13.83
CA LEU A 125 -10.10 -6.65 13.91
C LEU A 125 -9.46 -6.83 12.54
N ILE A 126 -8.56 -5.94 12.16
CA ILE A 126 -7.72 -6.11 10.97
C ILE A 126 -6.31 -6.51 11.41
N GLU A 127 -5.82 -7.62 10.89
CA GLU A 127 -4.47 -8.11 11.13
C GLU A 127 -3.68 -8.16 9.83
N VAL A 128 -2.48 -7.61 9.84
CA VAL A 128 -1.57 -7.62 8.69
C VAL A 128 -0.22 -8.16 9.12
N PHE A 129 0.29 -9.13 8.36
CA PHE A 129 1.56 -9.79 8.61
C PHE A 129 2.64 -9.25 7.67
N PHE A 130 3.84 -9.11 8.21
CA PHE A 130 4.99 -8.53 7.53
C PHE A 130 6.23 -9.40 7.75
N PRO A 131 7.10 -9.53 6.74
CA PRO A 131 8.34 -10.31 6.88
C PRO A 131 9.41 -9.62 7.73
N LEU A 132 9.21 -8.35 8.11
CA LEU A 132 10.18 -7.50 8.78
C LEU A 132 9.57 -6.74 9.96
N ASP A 133 10.43 -6.37 10.92
CA ASP A 133 10.08 -5.39 11.92
C ASP A 133 10.07 -3.97 11.31
N GLY A 134 9.07 -3.17 11.65
CA GLY A 134 8.92 -1.84 11.08
C GLY A 134 7.76 -1.06 11.67
N ILE A 135 7.38 0.01 10.98
CA ILE A 135 6.21 0.83 11.29
C ILE A 135 5.13 0.52 10.26
N VAL A 136 3.91 0.33 10.75
CA VAL A 136 2.70 0.11 9.97
C VAL A 136 1.76 1.28 10.18
N THR A 137 1.35 1.91 9.09
CA THR A 137 0.33 2.96 9.08
C THR A 137 -0.92 2.44 8.39
N PHE A 138 -2.03 2.47 9.12
CA PHE A 138 -3.37 2.19 8.64
C PHE A 138 -4.04 3.52 8.28
N VAL A 139 -4.53 3.58 7.06
CA VAL A 139 -5.31 4.69 6.55
C VAL A 139 -6.67 4.15 6.14
N LEU A 140 -7.74 4.72 6.69
CA LEU A 140 -9.10 4.34 6.37
C LEU A 140 -9.79 5.56 5.75
N ASP A 141 -10.33 5.39 4.55
CA ASP A 141 -11.02 6.44 3.78
C ASP A 141 -10.18 7.73 3.60
N GLY A 142 -8.85 7.61 3.66
CA GLY A 142 -7.90 8.72 3.48
C GLY A 142 -7.37 9.33 4.76
N GLU A 143 -7.92 8.93 5.90
CA GLU A 143 -7.44 9.42 7.18
C GLU A 143 -6.48 8.43 7.82
N ILE A 144 -5.34 8.91 8.32
CA ILE A 144 -4.47 8.09 9.16
C ILE A 144 -5.23 7.79 10.45
N VAL A 145 -5.71 6.56 10.58
CA VAL A 145 -6.43 6.11 11.78
C VAL A 145 -5.48 5.51 12.81
N ARG A 146 -4.33 4.98 12.37
CA ARG A 146 -3.35 4.37 13.28
C ARG A 146 -1.96 4.26 12.68
N THR A 147 -0.94 4.58 13.47
CA THR A 147 0.47 4.26 13.18
C THR A 147 1.05 3.50 14.36
N ILE A 148 1.58 2.29 14.12
CA ILE A 148 2.12 1.42 15.17
C ILE A 148 3.35 0.66 14.68
N GLY A 149 4.24 0.33 15.61
CA GLY A 149 5.30 -0.65 15.34
C GLY A 149 4.74 -2.06 15.20
N THR A 150 5.39 -2.88 14.39
CA THR A 150 5.14 -4.32 14.34
C THR A 150 5.32 -4.95 15.72
N GLN A 151 4.53 -5.99 15.97
CA GLN A 151 4.59 -6.79 17.19
C GLN A 151 5.30 -8.11 16.89
N PRO A 152 6.08 -8.64 17.85
CA PRO A 152 6.81 -9.87 17.64
C PRO A 152 5.86 -11.06 17.50
N VAL A 153 6.07 -11.85 16.44
CA VAL A 153 5.56 -13.21 16.23
C VAL A 153 4.04 -13.34 16.32
N GLY A 154 3.38 -13.25 15.17
CA GLY A 154 1.98 -13.58 14.97
C GLY A 154 1.75 -15.09 14.83
N ALA A 155 0.52 -15.51 14.55
CA ALA A 155 0.16 -16.93 14.46
C ALA A 155 1.00 -17.72 13.44
N ASN A 156 1.49 -17.04 12.40
CA ASN A 156 2.30 -17.62 11.33
C ASN A 156 3.82 -17.53 11.59
N GLY A 157 4.25 -16.99 12.74
CA GLY A 157 5.67 -16.83 13.07
C GLY A 157 6.29 -15.50 12.63
N GLU A 158 5.54 -14.69 11.88
CA GLU A 158 5.98 -13.42 11.29
C GLU A 158 5.58 -12.22 12.16
N PRO A 159 6.35 -11.11 12.16
CA PRO A 159 5.88 -9.83 12.69
C PRO A 159 4.50 -9.43 12.14
N TYR A 160 3.70 -8.76 12.95
CA TYR A 160 2.36 -8.33 12.52
C TYR A 160 1.96 -6.98 13.13
N ALA A 161 0.95 -6.36 12.56
CA ALA A 161 0.27 -5.21 13.13
C ALA A 161 -1.24 -5.42 13.15
N LYS A 162 -1.88 -4.87 14.18
CA LYS A 162 -3.32 -4.99 14.44
C LYS A 162 -3.96 -3.62 14.47
N TYR A 163 -5.10 -3.48 13.78
CA TYR A 163 -5.99 -2.33 13.90
C TYR A 163 -7.38 -2.76 14.32
N GLU A 164 -7.79 -2.29 15.50
CA GLU A 164 -9.12 -2.43 16.08
C GLU A 164 -9.61 -1.02 16.42
N PRO A 165 -10.64 -0.49 15.75
CA PRO A 165 -11.23 0.81 16.06
C PRO A 165 -11.90 0.76 17.43
N THR A 166 -11.76 1.81 18.23
CA THR A 166 -12.34 1.84 19.60
C THR A 166 -13.88 1.86 19.60
N ASP A 167 -14.47 2.52 18.60
CA ASP A 167 -15.92 2.67 18.46
C ASP A 167 -16.53 1.69 17.43
N GLY A 168 -15.72 0.74 16.94
CA GLY A 168 -16.06 -0.11 15.80
C GLY A 168 -15.85 0.58 14.45
N PHE A 169 -15.95 -0.19 13.38
CA PHE A 169 -16.00 0.29 12.01
C PHE A 169 -17.41 0.78 11.67
N GLU A 170 -17.50 1.85 10.86
CA GLU A 170 -18.77 2.23 10.23
C GLU A 170 -19.18 1.12 9.25
N ILE A 171 -20.49 0.84 9.14
CA ILE A 171 -21.00 -0.18 8.20
C ILE A 171 -21.03 0.42 6.80
N GLY A 172 -20.47 -0.29 5.82
CA GLY A 172 -20.41 0.17 4.44
C GLY A 172 -19.16 -0.29 3.71
N GLU A 173 -18.94 0.27 2.52
CA GLU A 173 -17.72 0.10 1.74
C GLU A 173 -16.69 1.13 2.21
N HIS A 174 -15.45 0.68 2.43
CA HIS A 174 -14.35 1.50 2.94
C HIS A 174 -13.06 1.19 2.18
N ASP A 175 -12.23 2.22 2.00
CA ASP A 175 -10.89 2.06 1.46
C ASP A 175 -9.89 1.91 2.60
N LEU A 176 -9.31 0.72 2.75
CA LEU A 176 -8.16 0.52 3.62
C LEU A 176 -6.87 0.60 2.83
N VAL A 177 -5.98 1.47 3.27
CA VAL A 177 -4.58 1.47 2.83
C VAL A 177 -3.69 1.11 4.01
N VAL A 178 -2.77 0.17 3.77
CA VAL A 178 -1.74 -0.20 4.71
C VAL A 178 -0.39 0.11 4.11
N LEU A 179 0.34 0.99 4.78
CA LEU A 179 1.73 1.33 4.48
C LEU A 179 2.63 0.66 5.50
N PHE A 180 3.66 -0.04 5.01
CA PHE A 180 4.76 -0.53 5.82
C PHE A 180 6.04 0.24 5.49
N ALA A 181 6.80 0.58 6.53
CA ALA A 181 8.11 1.20 6.41
C ALA A 181 9.09 0.60 7.41
N SER A 182 10.26 0.22 6.90
CA SER A 182 11.43 -0.23 7.65
C SER A 182 12.70 0.35 7.03
N ASP A 183 13.86 0.03 7.60
CA ASP A 183 15.16 0.36 7.03
C ASP A 183 15.49 -0.42 5.74
N ARG A 184 14.73 -1.47 5.41
CA ARG A 184 14.99 -2.38 4.29
C ARG A 184 13.85 -2.52 3.28
N ALA A 185 12.70 -1.91 3.56
CA ALA A 185 11.52 -2.04 2.73
C ALA A 185 10.51 -0.94 3.02
N VAL A 186 9.90 -0.44 1.94
CA VAL A 186 8.79 0.51 1.97
C VAL A 186 7.79 0.08 0.90
N PHE A 187 6.55 -0.19 1.30
CA PHE A 187 5.47 -0.52 0.36
C PHE A 187 4.11 -0.14 0.94
N ALA A 188 3.15 0.13 0.05
CA ALA A 188 1.76 0.29 0.41
C ALA A 188 0.89 -0.70 -0.37
N SER A 189 -0.24 -1.05 0.22
CA SER A 189 -1.30 -1.81 -0.45
C SER A 189 -2.64 -1.17 -0.11
N SER A 190 -3.50 -1.01 -1.10
CA SER A 190 -4.91 -0.68 -0.91
C SER A 190 -5.77 -1.94 -1.00
N VAL A 191 -6.84 -2.00 -0.21
CA VAL A 191 -7.84 -3.06 -0.19
C VAL A 191 -9.19 -2.41 0.09
N GLU A 192 -10.19 -2.71 -0.74
CA GLU A 192 -11.58 -2.38 -0.45
C GLU A 192 -12.10 -3.33 0.63
N LEU A 193 -12.73 -2.76 1.66
CA LEU A 193 -13.36 -3.48 2.76
C LEU A 193 -14.86 -3.26 2.72
N THR A 194 -15.65 -4.32 2.86
CA THR A 194 -17.06 -4.21 3.22
C THR A 194 -17.22 -4.49 4.70
N VAL A 195 -17.62 -3.47 5.45
CA VAL A 195 -17.94 -3.61 6.87
C VAL A 195 -19.40 -3.98 7.04
N VAL A 196 -19.65 -5.06 7.77
CA VAL A 196 -20.99 -5.64 7.98
C VAL A 196 -21.43 -5.59 9.44
N GLU A 197 -22.73 -5.79 9.70
CA GLU A 197 -23.23 -5.99 11.07
C GLU A 197 -22.54 -7.18 11.76
N PRO A 198 -22.38 -7.18 13.10
CA PRO A 198 -21.70 -8.24 13.85
C PRO A 198 -22.31 -9.64 13.70
#